data_AF-A0A1D2MH52-F1
#
_entry.id   AF-A0A1D2MH52-F1
#
_cell.length_a   1.000
_cell.length_b   1.000
_cell.length_c   1.000
_cell.angle_alpha   90.00
_cell.angle_beta   90.00
_cell.angle_gamma   90.00
#
_symmetry.space_group_name_H-M   'P 1'
#
loop_
_entity.id
_entity.type
_entity.pdbx_description
1 polymer ?
#
loop_
_entity_poly.entity_id
_entity_poly.type
_entity_poly.pdbx_seq_one_letter_code
_entity_poly.pdbx_strand_id
1 'polypeptide(L)'
;MEPPSRSSLWHFEEYEEFNPPINYDDTQLFCGSKEVQYNENGGRCGECGDAWNQTKPRDNENGGLYGNGLIVRNYTRGQNISVAVELTAPHLGHFEFKVCPLRSSSDVEEQSCFDRYPLQILQESGTEFDNEFPIDNGLGWVNVTATLPSDVTCEHCSLLWYYKTGNSWGDCGNGTEAIGCGPQEEFRGCADVTILP
;
A
#
# COMPACT_ATOMS: atom_id res chain seq x y z
N MET A 1 -8.11 -1.91 3.59
CA MET A 1 -9.47 -2.35 3.94
C MET A 1 -10.43 -2.15 2.78
N GLU A 2 -10.36 -1.04 2.05
CA GLU A 2 -11.02 -0.89 0.74
C GLU A 2 -10.00 -0.35 -0.28
N PRO A 3 -9.78 -1.02 -1.43
CA PRO A 3 -10.07 -2.44 -1.62
C PRO A 3 -9.46 -3.30 -0.49
N PRO A 4 -10.05 -4.47 -0.18
CA PRO A 4 -9.47 -5.42 0.78
C PRO A 4 -8.05 -5.82 0.36
N SER A 5 -7.07 -5.62 1.24
CA SER A 5 -5.68 -6.06 1.00
C SER A 5 -5.55 -7.56 1.17
N ARG A 6 -4.53 -8.16 0.55
CA ARG A 6 -4.21 -9.59 0.62
C ARG A 6 -4.22 -10.14 2.05
N SER A 7 -3.52 -9.47 2.98
CA SER A 7 -3.47 -9.88 4.40
C SER A 7 -4.77 -9.67 5.19
N SER A 8 -5.63 -8.73 4.77
CA SER A 8 -6.85 -8.41 5.51
C SER A 8 -8.10 -9.05 4.90
N LEU A 9 -7.95 -9.79 3.80
CA LEU A 9 -9.04 -10.40 3.04
C LEU A 9 -9.94 -11.29 3.90
N TRP A 10 -9.37 -11.96 4.90
CA TRP A 10 -10.08 -12.84 5.83
C TRP A 10 -11.09 -12.14 6.74
N HIS A 11 -11.06 -10.80 6.83
CA HIS A 11 -12.05 -10.03 7.58
C HIS A 11 -13.39 -9.88 6.86
N PHE A 12 -13.47 -10.27 5.59
CA PHE A 12 -14.60 -9.96 4.71
C PHE A 12 -15.40 -11.22 4.39
N GLU A 13 -16.64 -11.29 4.89
CA GLU A 13 -17.57 -12.41 4.63
C GLU A 13 -17.78 -12.66 3.14
N GLU A 14 -17.71 -11.63 2.29
CA GLU A 14 -17.84 -11.74 0.83
C GLU A 14 -16.75 -12.61 0.17
N TYR A 15 -15.66 -12.93 0.88
CA TYR A 15 -14.59 -13.81 0.38
C TYR A 15 -14.45 -15.13 1.15
N GLU A 16 -15.37 -15.44 2.07
CA GLU A 16 -15.27 -16.66 2.90
C GLU A 16 -15.21 -17.94 2.05
N GLU A 17 -15.90 -17.97 0.90
CA GLU A 17 -15.90 -19.13 -0.01
C GLU A 17 -14.52 -19.43 -0.63
N PHE A 18 -13.63 -18.45 -0.68
CA PHE A 18 -12.26 -18.60 -1.16
C PHE A 18 -11.30 -19.07 -0.06
N ASN A 19 -11.77 -19.19 1.18
CA ASN A 19 -11.00 -19.59 2.36
C ASN A 19 -9.64 -18.85 2.45
N PRO A 20 -9.66 -17.50 2.52
CA PRO A 20 -8.44 -16.70 2.59
C PRO A 20 -7.60 -17.07 3.82
N PRO A 21 -6.27 -17.20 3.70
CA PRO A 21 -5.42 -17.44 4.84
C PRO A 21 -5.55 -16.32 5.87
N ILE A 22 -5.70 -16.69 7.14
CA ILE A 22 -5.82 -15.73 8.23
C ILE A 22 -4.44 -15.13 8.53
N ASN A 23 -4.36 -13.81 8.55
CA ASN A 23 -3.23 -13.08 9.12
C ASN A 23 -3.72 -12.23 10.30
N TYR A 24 -3.41 -12.65 11.53
CA TYR A 24 -3.76 -11.87 12.73
C TYR A 24 -2.87 -10.62 12.90
N ASP A 25 -1.77 -10.55 12.15
CA ASP A 25 -0.81 -9.46 12.12
C ASP A 25 -0.95 -8.65 10.81
N ASP A 26 -2.15 -8.61 10.22
CA ASP A 26 -2.44 -7.90 8.96
C ASP A 26 -2.25 -6.38 9.05
N THR A 27 -2.29 -5.83 10.25
CA THR A 27 -1.94 -4.43 10.56
C THR A 27 -0.43 -4.20 10.73
N GLN A 28 0.37 -5.26 10.68
CA GLN A 28 1.81 -5.27 10.88
C GLN A 28 2.55 -5.64 9.58
N LEU A 29 2.25 -4.93 8.50
CA LEU A 29 3.01 -5.00 7.25
C LEU A 29 4.03 -3.84 7.15
N PHE A 30 4.93 -3.79 8.13
CA PHE A 30 5.84 -2.68 8.47
C PHE A 30 7.29 -2.94 8.05
N CYS A 31 7.47 -3.60 6.90
CA CYS A 31 8.77 -3.91 6.32
C CYS A 31 9.67 -4.78 7.22
N GLY A 32 9.05 -5.59 8.09
CA GLY A 32 9.68 -6.41 9.13
C GLY A 32 9.91 -5.67 10.45
N SER A 33 10.44 -4.46 10.39
CA SER A 33 10.48 -3.43 11.43
C SER A 33 11.33 -2.27 10.93
N LYS A 34 11.27 -1.11 11.59
CA LYS A 34 12.22 -0.02 11.31
C LYS A 34 13.69 -0.48 11.42
N GLU A 35 14.03 -1.27 12.43
CA GLU A 35 15.40 -1.79 12.62
C GLU A 35 15.83 -2.69 11.44
N VAL A 36 15.00 -3.69 11.13
CA VAL A 36 15.26 -4.63 10.02
C VAL A 36 15.32 -3.90 8.67
N GLN A 37 14.39 -2.97 8.42
CA GLN A 37 14.33 -2.21 7.18
C GLN A 37 15.62 -1.40 6.97
N TYR A 38 16.04 -0.60 7.94
CA TYR A 38 17.13 0.35 7.73
C TYR A 38 18.51 -0.22 8.05
N ASN A 39 18.65 -1.02 9.12
CA ASN A 39 19.97 -1.51 9.54
C ASN A 39 20.38 -2.81 8.84
N GLU A 40 19.43 -3.69 8.53
CA GLU A 40 19.73 -4.95 7.85
C GLU A 40 19.49 -4.86 6.33
N ASN A 41 18.40 -4.22 5.92
CA ASN A 41 17.97 -4.20 4.52
C ASN A 41 18.37 -2.94 3.74
N GLY A 42 19.02 -1.97 4.40
CA GLY A 42 19.52 -0.74 3.76
C GLY A 42 18.39 0.18 3.29
N GLY A 43 17.32 0.28 4.07
CA GLY A 43 16.12 1.08 3.80
C GLY A 43 15.09 0.38 2.91
N ARG A 44 15.38 -0.83 2.42
CA ARG A 44 14.49 -1.56 1.51
C ARG A 44 13.38 -2.29 2.24
N CYS A 45 12.21 -2.29 1.63
CA CYS A 45 10.99 -2.96 2.08
C CYS A 45 10.45 -3.84 0.96
N GLY A 46 9.80 -4.96 1.30
CA GLY A 46 9.04 -5.76 0.33
C GLY A 46 7.95 -4.92 -0.33
N GLU A 47 7.62 -5.24 -1.58
CA GLU A 47 6.67 -4.47 -2.37
C GLU A 47 5.29 -4.34 -1.68
N CYS A 48 4.90 -5.38 -0.93
CA CYS A 48 3.61 -5.45 -0.23
C CYS A 48 3.76 -5.48 1.31
N GLY A 49 4.87 -4.95 1.84
CA GLY A 49 5.04 -4.67 3.28
C GLY A 49 5.77 -5.75 4.09
N ASP A 50 6.13 -6.86 3.45
CA ASP A 50 6.99 -7.88 4.03
C ASP A 50 8.43 -7.38 4.25
N ALA A 51 9.19 -8.07 5.10
CA ALA A 51 10.62 -7.81 5.26
C ALA A 51 11.37 -8.09 3.96
N TRP A 52 12.22 -7.15 3.52
CA TRP A 52 12.90 -7.26 2.22
C TRP A 52 13.84 -8.48 2.09
N ASN A 53 14.36 -8.99 3.20
CA ASN A 53 15.21 -10.19 3.20
C ASN A 53 14.45 -11.52 3.01
N GLN A 54 13.11 -11.52 3.03
CA GLN A 54 12.33 -12.71 2.67
C GLN A 54 12.50 -13.05 1.17
N THR A 55 12.35 -14.34 0.85
CA THR A 55 12.45 -14.83 -0.53
C THR A 55 11.22 -14.43 -1.33
N LYS A 56 11.40 -13.99 -2.58
CA LYS A 56 10.28 -13.70 -3.49
C LYS A 56 9.66 -14.98 -4.08
N PRO A 57 8.32 -15.04 -4.30
CA PRO A 57 7.35 -14.07 -3.81
C PRO A 57 7.25 -14.15 -2.29
N ARG A 58 7.28 -12.98 -1.64
CA ARG A 58 7.08 -12.86 -0.19
C ARG A 58 5.62 -13.11 0.14
N ASP A 59 5.29 -13.26 1.42
CA ASP A 59 3.95 -13.71 1.82
C ASP A 59 2.82 -12.82 1.29
N ASN A 60 3.02 -11.50 1.23
CA ASN A 60 2.02 -10.56 0.72
C ASN A 60 2.18 -10.21 -0.77
N GLU A 61 3.18 -10.76 -1.44
CA GLU A 61 3.40 -10.54 -2.88
C GLU A 61 2.52 -11.48 -3.73
N ASN A 62 2.33 -11.17 -5.01
CA ASN A 62 1.55 -12.02 -5.91
C ASN A 62 2.22 -13.41 -6.02
N GLY A 63 1.44 -14.47 -5.81
CA GLY A 63 1.94 -15.84 -5.71
C GLY A 63 2.49 -16.23 -4.33
N GLY A 64 2.50 -15.30 -3.36
CA GLY A 64 2.80 -15.56 -1.95
C GLY A 64 1.66 -16.24 -1.19
N LEU A 65 1.85 -16.44 0.12
CA LEU A 65 0.84 -17.06 1.00
C LEU A 65 -0.51 -16.32 0.95
N TYR A 66 -0.49 -14.99 1.01
CA TYR A 66 -1.68 -14.13 1.00
C TYR A 66 -2.02 -13.60 -0.41
N GLY A 67 -1.07 -13.60 -1.35
CA GLY A 67 -1.27 -13.18 -2.73
C GLY A 67 -1.79 -14.28 -3.65
N ASN A 68 -3.02 -14.74 -3.41
CA ASN A 68 -3.65 -15.81 -4.18
C ASN A 68 -4.23 -15.38 -5.55
N GLY A 69 -4.07 -14.10 -5.93
CA GLY A 69 -4.57 -13.55 -7.19
C GLY A 69 -6.08 -13.33 -7.25
N LEU A 70 -6.78 -13.33 -6.11
CA LEU A 70 -8.21 -13.07 -6.05
C LEU A 70 -8.51 -11.60 -6.32
N ILE A 71 -9.21 -11.32 -7.43
CA ILE A 71 -9.64 -9.96 -7.76
C ILE A 71 -10.74 -9.50 -6.79
N VAL A 72 -10.42 -8.51 -5.94
CA VAL A 72 -11.33 -8.00 -4.92
C VAL A 72 -12.21 -6.86 -5.43
N ARG A 73 -11.77 -6.12 -6.43
CA ARG A 73 -12.54 -5.01 -7.02
C ARG A 73 -12.34 -4.94 -8.53
N ASN A 74 -13.35 -4.40 -9.21
CA ASN A 74 -13.32 -4.12 -10.63
C ASN A 74 -13.54 -2.62 -10.84
N TYR A 75 -12.64 -1.98 -11.59
CA TYR A 75 -12.69 -0.56 -11.86
C TYR A 75 -12.63 -0.27 -13.35
N THR A 76 -12.91 0.98 -13.71
CA THR A 76 -12.70 1.54 -15.04
C THR A 76 -11.50 2.49 -15.00
N ARG A 77 -10.70 2.53 -16.06
CA ARG A 77 -9.57 3.49 -16.16
C ARG A 77 -10.05 4.93 -15.96
N GLY A 78 -9.26 5.75 -15.26
CA GLY A 78 -9.66 7.13 -14.94
C GLY A 78 -10.74 7.26 -13.85
N GLN A 79 -11.24 6.16 -13.28
CA GLN A 79 -12.26 6.20 -12.24
C GLN A 79 -11.71 6.81 -10.94
N ASN A 80 -12.54 7.63 -10.29
CA ASN A 80 -12.36 7.99 -8.88
C ASN A 80 -12.82 6.82 -8.01
N ILE A 81 -11.89 6.24 -7.28
CA ILE A 81 -12.12 5.13 -6.35
C ILE A 81 -12.05 5.64 -4.91
N SER A 82 -12.83 5.02 -4.03
CA SER A 82 -12.67 5.19 -2.59
C SER A 82 -11.62 4.18 -2.12
N VAL A 83 -10.63 4.64 -1.37
CA VAL A 83 -9.64 3.82 -0.70
C VAL A 83 -9.78 4.04 0.80
N ALA A 84 -9.87 2.96 1.57
CA ALA A 84 -10.01 3.00 3.02
C ALA A 84 -8.92 2.20 3.73
N VAL A 85 -8.23 2.87 4.64
CA VAL A 85 -7.21 2.29 5.53
C VAL A 85 -7.67 2.46 6.97
N GLU A 86 -7.64 1.39 7.76
CA GLU A 86 -7.90 1.46 9.20
C GLU A 86 -6.57 1.68 9.93
N LEU A 87 -6.38 2.87 10.49
CA LEU A 87 -5.23 3.21 11.32
C LEU A 87 -5.49 2.79 12.76
N THR A 88 -4.75 1.78 13.22
CA THR A 88 -4.75 1.33 14.62
C THR A 88 -3.85 2.19 15.51
N ALA A 89 -2.84 2.86 14.92
CA ALA A 89 -1.98 3.82 15.60
C ALA A 89 -1.60 4.98 14.66
N PRO A 90 -1.91 6.25 15.01
CA PRO A 90 -1.54 7.40 14.19
C PRO A 90 -0.08 7.79 14.44
N HIS A 91 0.77 7.61 13.44
CA HIS A 91 2.21 7.88 13.51
C HIS A 91 2.62 9.09 12.66
N LEU A 92 1.69 10.02 12.41
CA LEU A 92 1.87 11.19 11.53
C LEU A 92 2.30 10.80 10.11
N GLY A 93 2.76 11.73 9.28
CA GLY A 93 3.31 11.43 7.95
C GLY A 93 2.25 11.47 6.87
N HIS A 94 2.26 10.51 5.95
CA HIS A 94 1.35 10.54 4.80
C HIS A 94 1.15 9.18 4.13
N PHE A 95 -0.02 9.01 3.50
CA PHE A 95 -0.27 7.91 2.58
C PHE A 95 0.05 8.29 1.12
N GLU A 96 0.50 7.31 0.36
CA GLU A 96 0.51 7.33 -1.11
C GLU A 96 -0.25 6.10 -1.62
N PHE A 97 -0.84 6.21 -2.81
CA PHE A 97 -1.50 5.10 -3.47
C PHE A 97 -0.93 4.92 -4.88
N LYS A 98 -0.66 3.68 -5.26
CA LYS A 98 -0.04 3.33 -6.55
C LYS A 98 -0.72 2.11 -7.13
N VAL A 99 -0.63 1.91 -8.44
CA VAL A 99 -1.08 0.67 -9.10
C VAL A 99 0.03 0.07 -9.94
N CYS A 100 0.12 -1.25 -9.99
CA CYS A 100 1.00 -1.97 -10.89
C CYS A 100 0.16 -2.86 -11.82
N PRO A 101 0.08 -2.56 -13.13
CA PRO A 101 -0.51 -3.49 -14.10
C PRO A 101 0.44 -4.67 -14.32
N LEU A 102 0.08 -5.85 -13.80
CA LEU A 102 0.86 -7.07 -14.00
C LEU A 102 0.75 -7.52 -15.47
N ARG A 103 1.82 -8.09 -16.05
CA ARG A 103 1.79 -8.56 -17.45
C ARG A 103 1.13 -9.92 -17.57
N SER A 104 1.14 -10.70 -16.49
CA SER A 104 0.46 -11.98 -16.35
C SER A 104 0.00 -12.17 -14.91
N SER A 105 -0.97 -13.06 -14.68
CA SER A 105 -1.44 -13.40 -13.33
C SER A 105 -0.39 -14.10 -12.46
N SER A 106 0.71 -14.58 -13.06
CA SER A 106 1.84 -15.19 -12.36
C SER A 106 3.02 -14.24 -12.12
N ASP A 107 2.94 -13.00 -12.60
CA ASP A 107 4.01 -12.02 -12.40
C ASP A 107 4.01 -11.53 -10.96
N VAL A 108 5.19 -11.39 -10.37
CA VAL A 108 5.36 -10.74 -9.06
C VAL A 108 5.54 -9.24 -9.29
N GLU A 109 4.81 -8.41 -8.55
CA GLU A 109 4.99 -6.96 -8.64
C GLU A 109 6.43 -6.53 -8.27
N GLU A 110 6.88 -5.46 -8.93
CA GLU A 110 8.15 -4.80 -8.63
C GLU A 110 7.89 -3.35 -8.26
N GLN A 111 8.70 -2.79 -7.35
CA GLN A 111 8.61 -1.38 -6.98
C GLN A 111 8.61 -0.44 -8.20
N SER A 112 9.42 -0.76 -9.22
CA SER A 112 9.54 0.03 -10.46
C SER A 112 8.25 0.10 -11.29
N CYS A 113 7.31 -0.82 -11.06
CA CYS A 113 6.00 -0.81 -11.69
C CYS A 113 5.06 0.18 -10.98
N PHE A 114 4.99 0.13 -9.65
CA PHE A 114 4.21 1.08 -8.85
C PHE A 114 4.64 2.51 -9.07
N ASP A 115 5.95 2.77 -9.11
CA ASP A 115 6.49 4.13 -9.25
C ASP A 115 6.15 4.78 -10.60
N ARG A 116 5.71 4.00 -11.61
CA ARG A 116 5.23 4.53 -12.89
C ARG A 116 3.79 5.02 -12.83
N TYR A 117 2.99 4.54 -11.89
CA TYR A 117 1.55 4.76 -11.86
C TYR A 117 1.07 5.14 -10.45
N PRO A 118 1.51 6.28 -9.91
CA PRO A 118 0.88 6.87 -8.73
C PRO A 118 -0.56 7.27 -9.04
N LEU A 119 -1.44 7.15 -8.05
CA LEU A 119 -2.81 7.64 -8.12
C LEU A 119 -2.84 9.08 -7.63
N GLN A 120 -3.68 9.90 -8.26
CA GLN A 120 -3.92 11.28 -7.82
C GLN A 120 -4.99 11.28 -6.73
N ILE A 121 -4.74 11.97 -5.64
CA ILE A 121 -5.62 12.06 -4.49
C ILE A 121 -6.43 13.35 -4.57
N LEU A 122 -7.75 13.23 -4.52
CA LEU A 122 -8.65 14.36 -4.49
C LEU A 122 -8.69 14.92 -3.06
N GLN A 123 -8.17 16.13 -2.88
CA GLN A 123 -8.17 16.80 -1.58
C GLN A 123 -9.59 17.25 -1.19
N GLU A 124 -9.83 17.50 0.11
CA GLU A 124 -11.14 17.92 0.63
C GLU A 124 -11.68 19.20 -0.02
N SER A 125 -10.79 20.08 -0.52
CA SER A 125 -11.16 21.29 -1.26
C SER A 125 -11.80 20.98 -2.63
N GLY A 126 -11.64 19.75 -3.14
CA GLY A 126 -12.20 19.26 -4.40
C GLY A 126 -11.57 19.87 -5.66
N THR A 127 -10.59 20.77 -5.52
CA THR A 127 -9.99 21.52 -6.65
C THR A 127 -8.51 21.24 -6.84
N GLU A 128 -7.86 20.57 -5.89
CA GLU A 128 -6.43 20.26 -5.93
C GLU A 128 -6.21 18.74 -5.85
N PHE A 129 -5.27 18.27 -6.65
CA PHE A 129 -4.79 16.89 -6.64
C PHE A 129 -3.37 16.88 -6.06
N ASP A 130 -3.12 15.93 -5.16
CA ASP A 130 -1.79 15.62 -4.64
C ASP A 130 -1.52 14.12 -4.79
N ASN A 131 -0.28 13.68 -4.64
CA ASN A 131 0.06 12.26 -4.58
C ASN A 131 0.20 11.77 -3.12
N GLU A 132 0.22 12.70 -2.17
CA GLU A 132 0.32 12.41 -0.74
C GLU A 132 -0.97 12.82 -0.01
N PHE A 133 -1.48 11.95 0.87
CA PHE A 133 -2.56 12.27 1.78
C PHE A 133 -1.99 12.40 3.20
N PRO A 134 -2.00 13.60 3.81
CA PRO A 134 -1.37 13.81 5.10
C PRO A 134 -2.11 13.08 6.22
N ILE A 135 -1.36 12.53 7.15
CA ILE A 135 -1.86 11.90 8.37
C ILE A 135 -1.39 12.68 9.58
N ASP A 136 -2.36 13.07 10.41
CA ASP A 136 -2.14 13.73 11.67
C ASP A 136 -2.37 12.74 12.84
N ASN A 137 -2.97 13.19 13.94
CA ASN A 137 -3.23 12.37 15.13
C ASN A 137 -4.56 11.59 15.09
N GLY A 138 -5.26 11.56 13.96
CA GLY A 138 -6.53 10.84 13.81
C GLY A 138 -6.38 9.31 13.87
N LEU A 139 -7.07 8.66 14.81
CA LEU A 139 -7.17 7.20 14.90
C LEU A 139 -8.45 6.71 14.18
N GLY A 140 -8.38 5.53 13.55
CA GLY A 140 -9.54 4.89 12.91
C GLY A 140 -9.50 4.95 11.38
N TRP A 141 -10.67 5.12 10.77
CA TRP A 141 -10.82 5.03 9.32
C TRP A 141 -10.33 6.28 8.60
N VAL A 142 -9.36 6.08 7.71
CA VAL A 142 -8.92 7.08 6.74
C VAL A 142 -9.53 6.73 5.40
N ASN A 143 -10.42 7.58 4.90
CA ASN A 143 -11.08 7.43 3.61
C ASN A 143 -10.52 8.45 2.63
N VAL A 144 -10.00 7.97 1.52
CA VAL A 144 -9.35 8.77 0.48
C VAL A 144 -10.06 8.55 -0.84
N THR A 145 -10.36 9.62 -1.57
CA THR A 145 -10.78 9.51 -2.97
C THR A 145 -9.55 9.62 -3.85
N ALA A 146 -9.21 8.55 -4.58
CA ALA A 146 -8.05 8.48 -5.46
C ALA A 146 -8.49 8.24 -6.90
N THR A 147 -7.83 8.87 -7.87
CA THR A 147 -8.12 8.73 -9.29
C THR A 147 -7.15 7.75 -9.92
N LEU A 148 -7.68 6.69 -10.53
CA LEU A 148 -6.90 5.73 -11.32
C LEU A 148 -6.32 6.40 -12.57
N PRO A 149 -5.13 6.00 -13.05
CA PRO A 149 -4.59 6.52 -14.30
C PRO A 149 -5.53 6.24 -15.48
N SER A 150 -5.69 7.22 -16.38
CA SER A 150 -6.62 7.13 -17.52
C SER A 150 -6.08 6.31 -18.69
N ASP A 151 -4.79 6.03 -18.68
CA ASP A 151 -4.05 5.27 -19.69
C ASP A 151 -3.66 3.85 -19.23
N VAL A 152 -4.09 3.43 -18.03
CA VAL A 152 -3.82 2.09 -17.48
C VAL A 152 -5.06 1.21 -17.58
N THR A 153 -4.87 0.00 -18.08
CA THR A 153 -5.83 -1.10 -18.03
C THR A 153 -5.09 -2.40 -17.69
N CYS A 154 -5.70 -3.26 -16.89
CA CYS A 154 -5.13 -4.55 -16.51
C CYS A 154 -6.22 -5.53 -16.05
N GLU A 155 -6.12 -6.78 -16.49
CA GLU A 155 -6.95 -7.89 -15.99
C GLU A 155 -6.53 -8.32 -14.58
N HIS A 156 -5.28 -8.03 -14.20
CA HIS A 156 -4.77 -8.22 -12.85
C HIS A 156 -3.81 -7.08 -12.54
N CYS A 157 -4.24 -6.21 -11.64
CA CYS A 157 -3.46 -5.09 -11.14
C CYS A 157 -3.21 -5.29 -9.64
N SER A 158 -2.01 -4.97 -9.17
CA SER A 158 -1.75 -4.82 -7.74
C SER A 158 -1.93 -3.36 -7.37
N LEU A 159 -2.85 -3.04 -6.46
CA LEU A 159 -3.02 -1.70 -5.89
C LEU A 159 -2.30 -1.63 -4.55
N LEU A 160 -1.34 -0.72 -4.44
CA LEU A 160 -0.54 -0.48 -3.25
C LEU A 160 -1.10 0.71 -2.48
N TRP A 161 -1.36 0.52 -1.18
CA TRP A 161 -1.31 1.62 -0.22
C TRP A 161 0.05 1.62 0.47
N TYR A 162 0.66 2.78 0.58
CA TYR A 162 1.95 2.98 1.23
C TYR A 162 1.77 4.06 2.29
N TYR A 163 2.19 3.77 3.51
CA TYR A 163 2.20 4.74 4.60
C TYR A 163 3.64 4.99 5.03
N LYS A 164 4.09 6.23 4.85
CA LYS A 164 5.33 6.68 5.44
C LYS A 164 4.99 7.43 6.72
N THR A 165 5.38 6.87 7.86
CA THR A 165 5.18 7.53 9.15
C THR A 165 6.05 8.80 9.24
N GLY A 166 5.78 9.65 10.24
CA GLY A 166 6.47 10.93 10.41
C GLY A 166 6.79 11.27 11.85
N ASN A 167 6.75 10.31 12.77
CA ASN A 167 6.90 10.55 14.22
C ASN A 167 8.33 10.34 14.74
N SER A 168 9.27 9.87 13.93
CA SER A 168 10.66 9.67 14.37
C SER A 168 11.52 10.92 14.16
N TRP A 169 12.41 11.21 15.10
CA TRP A 169 13.45 12.24 14.94
C TRP A 169 14.60 11.71 14.08
N GLY A 170 15.12 12.54 13.17
CA GLY A 170 16.29 12.19 12.36
C GLY A 170 16.89 13.38 11.61
N ASP A 171 17.98 13.11 10.89
CA ASP A 171 18.69 14.07 10.06
C ASP A 171 17.88 14.42 8.80
N CYS A 172 17.69 15.72 8.54
CA CYS A 172 17.00 16.23 7.37
C CYS A 172 17.92 16.37 6.14
N GLY A 173 19.21 16.05 6.26
CA GLY A 173 20.19 16.10 5.16
C GLY A 173 20.67 17.51 4.81
N ASN A 174 20.27 18.52 5.58
CA ASN A 174 20.62 19.93 5.40
C ASN A 174 21.37 20.52 6.62
N GLY A 175 21.89 19.65 7.49
CA GLY A 175 22.55 20.03 8.74
C GLY A 175 21.58 20.35 9.88
N THR A 176 20.29 20.07 9.71
CA THR A 176 19.27 20.17 10.77
C THR A 176 18.67 18.80 11.04
N GLU A 177 18.08 18.65 12.22
CA GLU A 177 17.33 17.45 12.59
C GLU A 177 15.92 17.86 13.04
N ALA A 178 14.95 17.01 12.75
CA ALA A 178 13.56 17.23 13.13
C ALA A 178 12.77 15.92 13.20
N ILE A 179 11.58 16.00 13.80
CA ILE A 179 10.56 14.95 13.67
C ILE A 179 10.15 14.82 12.19
N GLY A 180 10.03 13.59 11.70
CA GLY A 180 9.69 13.27 10.32
C GLY A 180 10.89 13.22 9.36
N CYS A 181 12.07 13.63 9.81
CA CYS A 181 13.30 13.54 9.03
C CYS A 181 14.04 12.21 9.25
N GLY A 182 14.91 11.84 8.30
CA GLY A 182 15.65 10.58 8.32
C GLY A 182 14.76 9.35 8.19
N PRO A 183 15.25 8.16 8.59
CA PRO A 183 14.49 6.92 8.56
C PRO A 183 13.18 6.99 9.35
N GLN A 184 12.07 6.69 8.67
CA GLN A 184 10.73 6.57 9.24
C GLN A 184 10.24 5.13 9.06
N GLU A 185 9.40 4.65 9.98
CA GLU A 185 8.74 3.36 9.77
C GLU A 185 7.80 3.46 8.55
N GLU A 186 7.72 2.39 7.78
CA GLU A 186 6.94 2.31 6.57
C GLU A 186 5.97 1.15 6.66
N PHE A 187 4.74 1.33 6.22
CA PHE A 187 3.76 0.26 6.05
C PHE A 187 3.33 0.17 4.60
N ARG A 188 3.08 -1.04 4.12
CA ARG A 188 2.58 -1.27 2.76
C ARG A 188 1.56 -2.38 2.78
N GLY A 189 0.61 -2.33 1.85
CA GLY A 189 -0.22 -3.48 1.55
C GLY A 189 -0.76 -3.43 0.14
N CYS A 190 -0.94 -4.61 -0.43
CA CYS A 190 -1.38 -4.79 -1.81
C CYS A 190 -2.79 -5.40 -1.86
N ALA A 191 -3.57 -5.00 -2.85
CA ALA A 191 -4.87 -5.57 -3.18
C ALA A 191 -4.92 -5.90 -4.68
N ASP A 192 -5.49 -7.04 -5.04
CA ASP A 192 -5.60 -7.47 -6.44
C ASP A 192 -6.91 -6.96 -7.05
N VAL A 193 -6.83 -6.16 -8.11
CA VAL A 193 -7.99 -5.50 -8.73
C VAL A 193 -7.94 -5.61 -10.25
N THR A 194 -9.06 -5.38 -10.93
CA THR A 194 -9.08 -5.16 -12.39
C THR A 194 -9.30 -3.70 -12.72
N ILE A 195 -8.73 -3.25 -13.84
CA ILE A 195 -8.99 -1.94 -14.43
C ILE A 195 -9.30 -2.15 -15.92
N LEU A 196 -10.57 -1.96 -16.29
CA LEU A 196 -11.07 -2.17 -17.64
C LEU A 196 -11.31 -0.84 -18.39
N PRO A 197 -11.49 -0.87 -19.73
CA PRO A 197 -11.65 0.32 -20.55
C PRO A 197 -12.80 1.26 -20.20
#